data_AF-A0A7Y4TQE8-F1
#
_entry.id   AF-A0A7Y4TQE8-F1
#
_cell.length_a   1.000
_cell.length_b   1.000
_cell.length_c   1.000
_cell.angle_alpha   90.00
_cell.angle_beta   90.00
_cell.angle_gamma   90.00
#
_symmetry.space_group_name_H-M   'P 1'
#
loop_
_entity.id
_entity.type
_entity.pdbx_description
1 polymer ?
#
loop_
_entity_poly.entity_id
_entity_poly.type
_entity_poly.pdbx_seq_one_letter_code
_entity_poly.pdbx_strand_id
1 'polypeptide(L)'
;MNTRLAERELATKFGTFLEVLYTDGGSEAIALVLGTVDGGEDVLVRIHSACLGGHVFNSIECECAAEMAAAQAAIQKAGRGVIIYLDQEGKGNGHLALMKSVPFKQAGLSQAEAYEKAGYAPDARDYSPAADILSNLGVRSIVMLSRNPGKARDLSDLGIRVGSTLDIFS
;
A
#
# COMPACT_ATOMS: atom_id res chain seq x y z
N MET A 1 -7.56 -8.13 13.49
CA MET A 1 -8.67 -7.19 13.43
C MET A 1 -8.17 -5.81 13.81
N ASN A 2 -8.05 -4.94 12.81
CA ASN A 2 -7.64 -3.56 13.03
C ASN A 2 -8.68 -2.76 13.82
N THR A 3 -8.20 -1.93 14.75
CA THR A 3 -9.00 -0.98 15.53
C THR A 3 -8.80 0.43 14.97
N ARG A 4 -9.90 1.15 14.70
CA ARG A 4 -9.88 2.56 14.31
C ARG A 4 -9.55 3.42 15.52
N LEU A 5 -8.49 4.24 15.44
CA LEU A 5 -8.00 5.05 16.55
C LEU A 5 -8.46 6.52 16.45
N ALA A 6 -8.33 7.11 15.27
CA ALA A 6 -8.62 8.52 15.05
C ALA A 6 -8.88 8.80 13.57
N GLU A 7 -9.45 9.96 13.28
CA GLU A 7 -9.60 10.47 11.92
C GLU A 7 -9.49 11.99 11.86
N ARG A 8 -9.11 12.51 10.70
CA ARG A 8 -9.12 13.94 10.39
C ARG A 8 -9.17 14.19 8.89
N GLU A 9 -9.49 15.41 8.51
CA GLU A 9 -9.28 15.86 7.13
C GLU A 9 -7.79 16.12 6.86
N LEU A 10 -7.30 15.64 5.72
CA LEU A 10 -5.95 15.85 5.23
C LEU A 10 -6.01 16.49 3.85
N ALA A 11 -5.65 17.77 3.77
CA ALA A 11 -5.47 18.47 2.50
C ALA A 11 -4.14 18.07 1.86
N THR A 12 -4.18 17.54 0.65
CA THR A 12 -3.00 17.18 -0.15
C THR A 12 -2.98 17.98 -1.46
N LYS A 13 -1.89 17.85 -2.23
CA LYS A 13 -1.81 18.42 -3.59
C LYS A 13 -2.89 17.87 -4.54
N PHE A 14 -3.55 16.78 -4.17
CA PHE A 14 -4.51 16.07 -4.99
C PHE A 14 -5.95 16.23 -4.50
N GLY A 15 -6.19 16.97 -3.41
CA GLY A 15 -7.53 17.13 -2.83
C GLY A 15 -7.53 16.84 -1.33
N THR A 16 -8.71 16.91 -0.73
CA THR A 16 -8.90 16.61 0.69
C THR A 16 -9.37 15.18 0.86
N PHE A 17 -8.62 14.40 1.64
CA PHE A 17 -8.96 13.04 2.01
C PHE A 17 -9.39 13.00 3.48
N LEU A 18 -10.27 12.05 3.83
CA LEU A 18 -10.40 11.62 5.21
C LEU A 18 -9.23 10.67 5.52
N GLU A 19 -8.32 11.11 6.38
CA GLU A 19 -7.26 10.27 6.92
C GLU A 19 -7.81 9.53 8.14
N VAL A 20 -7.71 8.21 8.14
CA VAL A 20 -8.14 7.33 9.23
C VAL A 20 -6.96 6.50 9.71
N LEU A 21 -6.66 6.58 11.00
CA LEU A 21 -5.59 5.81 11.64
C LEU A 21 -6.15 4.50 12.22
N TYR A 22 -5.44 3.40 11.94
CA TYR A 22 -5.72 2.06 12.44
C TYR A 22 -4.51 1.47 13.15
N THR A 23 -4.75 0.52 14.05
CA THR A 23 -3.71 -0.34 14.63
C THR A 23 -4.20 -1.79 14.77
N ASP A 24 -3.28 -2.74 14.67
CA ASP A 24 -3.48 -4.14 15.03
C ASP A 24 -3.00 -4.47 16.46
N GLY A 25 -2.64 -3.47 17.26
CA GLY A 25 -2.01 -3.65 18.58
C GLY A 25 -0.48 -3.71 18.54
N GLY A 26 0.12 -3.62 17.35
CA GLY A 26 1.55 -3.44 17.14
C GLY A 26 1.83 -2.26 16.21
N SER A 27 1.58 -2.45 14.92
CA SER A 27 1.88 -1.45 13.89
C SER A 27 0.67 -0.59 13.59
N GLU A 28 0.94 0.62 13.11
CA GLU A 28 -0.09 1.51 12.60
C GLU A 28 -0.27 1.35 11.08
N ALA A 29 -1.49 1.55 10.63
CA ALA A 29 -1.86 1.63 9.22
C ALA A 29 -2.75 2.85 9.01
N ILE A 30 -2.63 3.48 7.84
CA ILE A 30 -3.39 4.69 7.52
C ILE A 30 -4.25 4.42 6.29
N ALA A 31 -5.51 4.79 6.35
CA ALA A 31 -6.38 4.86 5.17
C ALA A 31 -6.63 6.33 4.79
N LEU A 32 -6.36 6.68 3.53
CA LEU A 32 -6.82 7.92 2.91
C LEU A 32 -8.07 7.61 2.09
N VAL A 33 -9.21 8.14 2.51
CA VAL A 33 -10.52 7.88 1.91
C VAL A 33 -11.01 9.14 1.22
N LEU A 34 -11.45 9.00 -0.03
CA LEU A 34 -12.13 10.05 -0.79
C LEU A 34 -13.54 9.58 -1.16
N GLY A 35 -14.54 10.44 -0.94
CA GLY A 35 -15.93 10.16 -1.26
C GLY A 35 -16.58 9.07 -0.37
N THR A 36 -17.80 8.69 -0.70
CA THR A 36 -18.55 7.65 0.04
C THR A 36 -18.18 6.26 -0.45
N VAL A 37 -17.48 5.47 0.39
CA VAL A 37 -17.00 4.12 0.04
C VAL A 37 -17.79 2.98 0.69
N ASP A 38 -18.54 3.26 1.76
CA ASP A 38 -19.36 2.26 2.46
C ASP A 38 -20.45 1.69 1.54
N GLY A 39 -20.58 0.37 1.52
CA GLY A 39 -21.44 -0.38 0.61
C GLY A 39 -21.01 -0.31 -0.86
N GLY A 40 -19.88 0.32 -1.16
CA GLY A 40 -19.41 0.55 -2.52
C GLY A 40 -18.89 -0.71 -3.20
N GLU A 41 -19.27 -0.89 -4.46
CA GLU A 41 -18.67 -1.86 -5.38
C GLU A 41 -17.72 -1.15 -6.34
N ASP A 42 -16.67 -1.87 -6.74
CA ASP A 42 -15.63 -1.44 -7.67
C ASP A 42 -14.98 -0.11 -7.24
N VAL A 43 -14.70 0.00 -5.94
CA VAL A 43 -13.99 1.13 -5.35
C VAL A 43 -12.53 1.10 -5.80
N LEU A 44 -12.00 2.22 -6.27
CA LEU A 44 -10.57 2.29 -6.60
C LEU A 44 -9.74 2.21 -5.34
N VAL A 45 -8.84 1.23 -5.28
CA VAL A 45 -8.02 0.97 -4.10
C VAL A 45 -6.54 0.85 -4.45
N ARG A 46 -5.70 1.60 -3.73
CA ARG A 46 -4.26 1.43 -3.72
C ARG A 46 -3.81 0.93 -2.35
N ILE A 47 -3.17 -0.23 -2.31
CA ILE A 47 -2.43 -0.65 -1.12
C ILE A 47 -0.96 -0.27 -1.32
N HIS A 48 -0.43 0.59 -0.47
CA HIS A 48 0.90 1.18 -0.59
C HIS A 48 1.77 0.78 0.60
N SER A 49 2.92 0.16 0.34
CA SER A 49 3.89 -0.14 1.39
C SER A 49 4.82 1.04 1.60
N ALA A 50 5.20 1.29 2.85
CA ALA A 50 6.14 2.34 3.21
C ALA A 50 7.45 2.26 2.42
N CYS A 51 7.98 3.44 2.10
CA CYS A 51 9.28 3.60 1.47
C CYS A 51 9.86 4.96 1.88
N LEU A 52 10.75 4.96 2.87
CA LEU A 52 11.38 6.15 3.41
C LEU A 52 12.18 6.89 2.33
N GLY A 53 12.96 6.15 1.55
CA GLY A 53 13.78 6.69 0.47
C GLY A 53 12.94 7.46 -0.55
N GLY A 54 11.85 6.85 -1.03
CA GLY A 54 10.95 7.48 -1.99
C GLY A 54 10.17 8.65 -1.40
N HIS A 55 9.48 8.45 -0.28
CA HIS A 55 8.52 9.44 0.22
C HIS A 55 9.15 10.61 0.97
N VAL A 56 10.32 10.41 1.60
CA VAL A 56 10.94 11.44 2.47
C VAL A 56 12.22 11.97 1.87
N PHE A 57 13.07 11.10 1.31
CA PHE A 57 14.39 11.50 0.82
C PHE A 57 14.45 11.83 -0.67
N ASN A 58 13.32 11.72 -1.39
CA ASN A 58 13.24 11.95 -2.83
C ASN A 58 14.21 11.05 -3.62
N SER A 59 14.42 9.82 -3.15
CA SER A 59 15.26 8.85 -3.85
C SER A 59 14.70 8.56 -5.24
N ILE A 60 15.60 8.49 -6.22
CA ILE A 60 15.32 8.12 -7.61
C ILE A 60 15.55 6.63 -7.88
N GLU A 61 15.86 5.84 -6.85
CA GLU A 61 16.14 4.41 -6.97
C GLU A 61 14.86 3.56 -7.04
N CYS A 62 13.69 4.19 -6.83
CA CYS A 62 12.39 3.56 -6.89
C CYS A 62 11.29 4.58 -7.28
N GLU A 63 10.16 4.06 -7.75
CA GLU A 63 9.02 4.89 -8.16
C GLU A 63 7.97 5.09 -7.05
N CYS A 64 8.26 4.72 -5.80
CA CYS A 64 7.24 4.66 -4.73
C CYS A 64 6.52 6.01 -4.51
N ALA A 65 7.24 7.13 -4.58
CA ALA A 65 6.62 8.46 -4.47
C ALA A 65 5.76 8.82 -5.68
N ALA A 66 6.22 8.50 -6.89
CA ALA A 66 5.45 8.70 -8.11
C ALA A 66 4.17 7.86 -8.12
N GLU A 67 4.25 6.59 -7.67
CA GLU A 67 3.09 5.71 -7.54
C GLU A 67 2.07 6.22 -6.51
N MET A 68 2.52 6.75 -5.36
CA MET A 68 1.63 7.37 -4.37
C MET A 68 0.91 8.60 -4.95
N ALA A 69 1.63 9.46 -5.67
CA ALA A 69 1.07 10.63 -6.34
C ALA A 69 0.05 10.24 -7.41
N ALA A 70 0.39 9.27 -8.27
CA ALA A 70 -0.50 8.77 -9.32
C ALA A 70 -1.79 8.16 -8.74
N ALA A 71 -1.69 7.40 -7.64
CA ALA A 71 -2.85 6.82 -6.98
C ALA A 71 -3.78 7.90 -6.41
N GLN A 72 -3.24 8.92 -5.73
CA GLN A 72 -4.04 10.05 -5.24
C GLN A 72 -4.73 10.80 -6.39
N ALA A 73 -4.01 11.08 -7.47
CA ALA A 73 -4.57 11.76 -8.64
C ALA A 73 -5.68 10.94 -9.32
N ALA A 74 -5.50 9.63 -9.46
CA ALA A 74 -6.50 8.73 -10.05
C ALA A 74 -7.76 8.65 -9.19
N ILE A 75 -7.61 8.52 -7.88
CA ILE A 75 -8.73 8.49 -6.93
C ILE A 75 -9.47 9.83 -6.93
N GLN A 76 -8.74 10.96 -6.94
CA GLN A 76 -9.35 12.28 -7.05
C GLN A 76 -10.17 12.41 -8.34
N LYS A 77 -9.61 11.99 -9.48
CA LYS A 77 -10.30 12.04 -10.78
C LYS A 77 -11.58 11.19 -10.79
N ALA A 78 -11.59 10.06 -10.10
CA ALA A 78 -12.76 9.20 -9.97
C ALA A 78 -13.78 9.73 -8.95
N GLY A 79 -13.38 10.64 -8.05
CA GLY A 79 -14.22 11.19 -6.98
C GLY A 79 -14.51 10.22 -5.83
N ARG A 80 -14.00 8.98 -5.90
CA ARG A 80 -14.20 7.94 -4.89
C ARG A 80 -13.03 6.95 -4.87
N GLY A 81 -12.48 6.64 -3.71
CA GLY A 81 -11.46 5.61 -3.57
C GLY A 81 -10.76 5.58 -2.21
N VAL A 82 -9.87 4.61 -2.04
CA VAL A 82 -9.10 4.39 -0.80
C VAL A 82 -7.62 4.15 -1.12
N ILE A 83 -6.73 4.80 -0.38
CA ILE A 83 -5.32 4.43 -0.30
C ILE A 83 -5.05 3.87 1.09
N ILE A 84 -4.51 2.66 1.19
CA ILE A 84 -4.08 2.08 2.46
C ILE A 84 -2.56 2.10 2.49
N TYR A 85 -1.99 2.88 3.41
CA TYR A 85 -0.57 2.94 3.69
C TYR A 85 -0.23 1.96 4.83
N LEU A 86 0.66 1.01 4.54
CA LEU A 86 1.15 0.02 5.49
C LEU A 86 2.63 0.25 5.78
N ASP A 87 3.01 0.28 7.06
CA ASP A 87 4.42 0.38 7.45
C ASP A 87 5.17 -0.93 7.22
N GLN A 88 5.57 -1.15 5.96
CA GLN A 88 6.19 -2.38 5.46
C GLN A 88 7.42 -2.09 4.62
N GLU A 89 8.32 -1.27 5.17
CA GLU A 89 9.61 -0.94 4.57
C GLU A 89 10.39 -2.21 4.18
N GLY A 90 11.17 -2.13 3.09
CA GLY A 90 12.03 -3.24 2.67
C GLY A 90 11.25 -4.54 2.36
N LYS A 91 10.06 -4.43 1.76
CA LYS A 91 9.13 -5.56 1.56
C LYS A 91 8.77 -6.27 2.86
N GLY A 92 8.50 -5.52 3.92
CA GLY A 92 8.14 -6.07 5.23
C GLY A 92 9.34 -6.59 6.05
N ASN A 93 10.55 -6.65 5.49
CA ASN A 93 11.75 -7.05 6.25
C ASN A 93 12.35 -5.90 7.08
N GLY A 94 11.86 -4.66 6.87
CA GLY A 94 12.33 -3.46 7.56
C GLY A 94 13.59 -2.85 6.95
N HIS A 95 13.94 -1.66 7.45
CA HIS A 95 15.01 -0.84 6.87
C HIS A 95 16.41 -1.45 7.02
N LEU A 96 16.68 -2.16 8.12
CA LEU A 96 17.96 -2.85 8.31
C LEU A 96 18.20 -3.92 7.24
N ALA A 97 17.17 -4.70 6.92
CA ALA A 97 17.25 -5.72 5.89
C ALA A 97 17.49 -5.09 4.52
N LEU A 98 16.80 -3.99 4.20
CA LEU A 98 17.03 -3.22 2.99
C LEU A 98 18.51 -2.84 2.86
N MET A 99 19.08 -2.22 3.89
CA MET A 99 20.49 -1.78 3.90
C MET A 99 21.46 -2.96 3.74
N LYS A 100 21.22 -4.08 4.43
CA LYS A 100 22.05 -5.29 4.30
C LYS A 100 21.93 -5.97 2.94
N SER A 101 20.82 -5.78 2.21
CA SER A 101 20.64 -6.34 0.87
C SER A 101 21.41 -5.57 -0.22
N VAL A 102 21.78 -4.31 0.04
CA VAL A 102 22.37 -3.41 -0.97
C VAL A 102 23.63 -3.99 -1.64
N PRO A 103 24.63 -4.55 -0.92
CA PRO A 103 25.82 -5.09 -1.57
C PRO A 103 25.50 -6.20 -2.58
N PHE A 104 24.50 -7.03 -2.28
CA PHE A 104 24.06 -8.11 -3.16
C PHE A 104 23.31 -7.58 -4.38
N LYS A 105 22.46 -6.57 -4.20
CA LYS A 105 21.79 -5.88 -5.31
C LYS A 105 22.80 -5.21 -6.24
N GLN A 106 23.83 -4.57 -5.69
CA GLN A 106 24.94 -3.98 -6.46
C GLN A 106 25.77 -5.03 -7.20
N ALA A 107 25.82 -6.27 -6.70
CA ALA A 107 26.41 -7.41 -7.38
C ALA A 107 25.51 -8.02 -8.49
N GLY A 108 24.36 -7.39 -8.78
CA GLY A 108 23.47 -7.77 -9.88
C GLY A 108 22.35 -8.74 -9.52
N LEU A 109 22.20 -9.10 -8.24
CA LEU A 109 21.09 -9.95 -7.80
C LEU A 109 19.76 -9.21 -7.87
N SER A 110 18.67 -9.94 -8.12
CA SER A 110 17.33 -9.39 -7.94
C SER A 110 17.11 -9.02 -6.47
N GLN A 111 16.16 -8.13 -6.21
CA GLN A 111 15.89 -7.69 -4.83
C GLN A 111 15.47 -8.86 -3.92
N ALA A 112 14.76 -9.87 -4.45
CA ALA A 112 14.37 -11.05 -3.67
C ALA A 112 15.59 -11.89 -3.28
N GLU A 113 16.47 -12.21 -4.23
CA GLU A 113 17.71 -12.95 -3.98
C GLU A 113 18.66 -12.17 -3.05
N ALA A 114 18.70 -10.85 -3.17
CA ALA A 114 19.51 -9.99 -2.30
C ALA A 114 19.04 -10.06 -0.83
N TYR A 115 17.73 -10.14 -0.57
CA TYR A 115 17.20 -10.36 0.78
C TYR A 115 17.57 -11.73 1.31
N GLU A 116 17.40 -12.79 0.50
CA GLU A 116 17.75 -14.16 0.89
C GLU A 116 19.24 -14.27 1.25
N LYS A 117 20.13 -13.69 0.42
CA LYS A 117 21.57 -13.63 0.70
C LYS A 117 21.91 -12.84 1.97
N ALA A 118 21.11 -11.83 2.30
CA ALA A 118 21.24 -11.07 3.53
C ALA A 118 20.62 -11.76 4.76
N GLY A 119 20.01 -12.94 4.61
CA GLY A 119 19.40 -13.72 5.70
C GLY A 119 17.96 -13.34 6.02
N TYR A 120 17.23 -12.75 5.07
CA TYR A 120 15.84 -12.30 5.21
C TYR A 120 14.92 -13.00 4.22
N ALA A 121 13.60 -12.85 4.38
CA ALA A 121 12.63 -13.41 3.44
C ALA A 121 12.63 -12.62 2.13
N PRO A 122 12.41 -13.27 0.97
CA PRO A 122 12.36 -12.58 -0.32
C PRO A 122 11.22 -11.54 -0.41
N ASP A 123 10.15 -11.78 0.36
CA ASP A 123 9.02 -10.88 0.59
C ASP A 123 8.36 -11.26 1.93
N ALA A 124 8.28 -10.32 2.87
CA ALA A 124 7.70 -10.53 4.20
C ALA A 124 6.44 -9.68 4.42
N ARG A 125 5.84 -9.15 3.36
CA ARG A 125 4.64 -8.31 3.47
C ARG A 125 3.42 -9.13 3.86
N ASP A 126 2.58 -8.53 4.70
CA ASP A 126 1.28 -9.06 5.09
C ASP A 126 0.17 -8.07 4.70
N TYR A 127 -0.81 -8.53 3.92
CA TYR A 127 -1.92 -7.68 3.47
C TYR A 127 -3.20 -7.88 4.29
N SER A 128 -3.17 -8.71 5.33
CA SER A 128 -4.29 -8.89 6.27
C SER A 128 -4.78 -7.56 6.86
N PRO A 129 -3.89 -6.61 7.26
CA PRO A 129 -4.34 -5.31 7.73
C PRO A 129 -5.14 -4.52 6.68
N ALA A 130 -4.76 -4.61 5.40
CA ALA A 130 -5.48 -3.94 4.33
C ALA A 130 -6.87 -4.56 4.11
N ALA A 131 -7.00 -5.89 4.17
CA ALA A 131 -8.29 -6.56 4.06
C ALA A 131 -9.23 -6.18 5.22
N ASP A 132 -8.70 -6.16 6.45
CA ASP A 132 -9.44 -5.73 7.65
C ASP A 132 -9.94 -4.28 7.51
N ILE A 133 -9.09 -3.36 7.04
CA ILE A 133 -9.45 -1.95 6.86
C ILE A 133 -10.53 -1.80 5.79
N LEU A 134 -10.41 -2.47 4.64
CA LEU A 134 -11.42 -2.41 3.58
C LEU A 134 -12.77 -2.93 4.05
N SER A 135 -12.77 -4.00 4.83
CA SER A 135 -13.98 -4.57 5.45
C SER A 135 -14.58 -3.60 6.47
N ASN A 136 -13.75 -2.96 7.31
CA ASN A 136 -14.22 -1.95 8.27
C ASN A 136 -14.81 -0.71 7.60
N LEU A 137 -14.26 -0.30 6.46
CA LEU A 137 -14.78 0.79 5.63
C LEU A 137 -16.06 0.41 4.85
N GLY A 138 -16.52 -0.84 4.93
CA GLY A 138 -17.74 -1.32 4.28
C GLY A 138 -17.61 -1.55 2.77
N VAL A 139 -16.37 -1.64 2.24
CA VAL A 139 -16.12 -1.83 0.81
C VAL A 139 -16.47 -3.26 0.38
N ARG A 140 -17.28 -3.41 -0.67
CA ARG A 140 -17.78 -4.72 -1.15
C ARG A 140 -16.93 -5.33 -2.26
N SER A 141 -16.40 -4.52 -3.16
CA SER A 141 -15.42 -4.94 -4.15
C SER A 141 -14.49 -3.80 -4.53
N ILE A 142 -13.32 -4.15 -5.04
CA ILE A 142 -12.28 -3.19 -5.39
C ILE A 142 -11.83 -3.32 -6.85
N VAL A 143 -11.43 -2.19 -7.40
CA VAL A 143 -10.55 -2.10 -8.57
C VAL A 143 -9.17 -1.71 -8.06
N MET A 144 -8.22 -2.63 -8.12
CA MET A 144 -6.92 -2.46 -7.47
C MET A 144 -5.92 -1.74 -8.38
N LEU A 145 -5.32 -0.66 -7.90
CA LEU A 145 -4.27 0.09 -8.57
C LEU A 145 -2.90 -0.56 -8.31
N SER A 146 -2.47 -1.48 -9.18
CA SER A 146 -1.27 -2.29 -8.95
C SER A 146 -0.70 -2.91 -10.23
N ARG A 147 0.63 -3.03 -10.27
CA ARG A 147 1.39 -3.82 -11.26
C ARG A 147 1.69 -5.24 -10.80
N ASN A 148 1.47 -5.54 -9.53
CA ASN A 148 1.75 -6.84 -8.94
C ASN A 148 0.47 -7.71 -8.96
N PRO A 149 0.37 -8.72 -9.84
CA PRO A 149 -0.77 -9.64 -9.85
C PRO A 149 -0.83 -10.54 -8.61
N GLY A 150 0.30 -10.78 -7.93
CA GLY A 150 0.33 -11.53 -6.67
C GLY A 150 -0.51 -10.84 -5.59
N LYS A 151 -0.41 -9.52 -5.49
CA LYS A 151 -1.12 -8.73 -4.50
C LYS A 151 -2.66 -8.84 -4.60
N ALA A 152 -3.17 -8.99 -5.82
CA ALA A 152 -4.61 -9.13 -6.05
C ALA A 152 -5.10 -10.50 -5.58
N ARG A 153 -4.28 -11.54 -5.79
CA ARG A 153 -4.53 -12.89 -5.27
C ARG A 153 -4.49 -12.90 -3.75
N ASP A 154 -3.44 -12.33 -3.15
CA ASP A 154 -3.30 -12.29 -1.68
C ASP A 154 -4.53 -11.64 -1.00
N LEU A 155 -5.02 -10.52 -1.53
CA LEU A 155 -6.25 -9.89 -1.01
C LEU A 155 -7.51 -10.73 -1.27
N SER A 156 -7.59 -11.42 -2.41
CA SER A 156 -8.72 -12.30 -2.72
C SER A 156 -8.78 -13.49 -1.77
N ASP A 157 -7.62 -14.06 -1.43
CA ASP A 157 -7.49 -15.16 -0.47
C ASP A 157 -7.87 -14.70 0.95
N LEU A 158 -7.69 -13.41 1.26
CA LEU A 158 -8.15 -12.75 2.49
C LEU A 158 -9.64 -12.36 2.45
N GLY A 159 -10.39 -12.76 1.42
CA GLY A 159 -11.84 -12.55 1.31
C GLY A 159 -12.27 -11.23 0.66
N ILE A 160 -11.33 -10.42 0.14
CA ILE A 160 -11.67 -9.20 -0.58
C ILE A 160 -12.04 -9.52 -2.03
N ARG A 161 -13.21 -9.06 -2.49
CA ARG A 161 -13.60 -9.22 -3.90
C ARG A 161 -12.83 -8.25 -4.79
N VAL A 162 -11.75 -8.71 -5.41
CA VAL A 162 -11.00 -7.94 -6.40
C VAL A 162 -11.64 -8.12 -7.78
N GLY A 163 -12.34 -7.09 -8.26
CA GLY A 163 -13.05 -7.15 -9.55
C GLY A 163 -12.12 -7.02 -10.75
N SER A 164 -11.12 -6.14 -10.66
CA SER A 164 -10.07 -5.99 -11.67
C SER A 164 -8.82 -5.32 -11.10
N THR A 165 -7.73 -5.34 -11.86
CA THR A 165 -6.51 -4.60 -11.59
C THR A 165 -6.26 -3.58 -12.70
N LEU A 166 -5.91 -2.35 -12.34
CA LEU A 166 -5.51 -1.32 -13.28
C LEU A 166 -4.05 -0.93 -13.05
N ASP A 167 -3.27 -0.96 -14.12
CA ASP A 167 -1.95 -0.34 -14.14
C ASP A 167 -2.10 1.12 -14.61
N ILE A 168 -1.72 2.05 -13.74
CA ILE A 168 -1.77 3.50 -13.99
C ILE A 168 -0.40 4.14 -13.80
N PHE A 169 0.66 3.34 -13.68
CA PHE A 169 2.01 3.79 -13.32
C PHE A 169 2.97 3.84 -14.51
N SER A 170 2.40 3.85 -15.73
CA SER A 170 3.10 3.94 -17.02
C SER A 170 3.10 5.36 -17.57
#